data_AF-A0A9W7YHE4-F1
#
_entry.id   AF-A0A9W7YHE4-F1
#
_cell.length_a   1.000
_cell.length_b   1.000
_cell.length_c   1.000
_cell.angle_alpha   90.00
_cell.angle_beta   90.00
_cell.angle_gamma   90.00
#
_symmetry.space_group_name_H-M   'P 1'
#
loop_
_entity.id
_entity.type
_entity.pdbx_description
1 polymer ?
#
loop_
_entity_poly.entity_id
_entity_poly.type
_entity_poly.pdbx_seq_one_letter_code
_entity_poly.pdbx_strand_id
1 'polypeptide(L)'
;MGMVRRLTVDAAYAALSVAALVLLFTHGPTRWPLDEFRRKCEADIAQAQRAGDALAYRDRLTVKHSSPALWCGVSWSLGTLLSSKWHILGLANALVAAVSLVRKALVHFVFGRFMPGGAHHSYDRILNFVLFKVVSVRATLDADWEDLAIWTAAYCCFGTLYLVGGLARDHLEGLRLTPARPGVCWWFAGLMVLVLVLAAWMGALCWMLLRPLFSILCIEALTILFDVGQTLVKYAAYAWDSDSTESWEARSDAVLMCEFATDICILLLTLAHYTHILLINGATLNIVSVLVFFNIRSIASKLYRKTRKLLAFRTAVASMRRQFPDASKDDIIRFNDRCSICREVLVTAKKLPCDHLFHRSCLRSWLVRHLSCPTCRIALTSADVGQWASGGSSPTADSMEHGSDLVFAAASSA
;
A
#
# COMPACT_ATOMS: atom_id res chain seq x y z
N MET A 1 26.59 -13.57 -10.09
CA MET A 1 26.48 -13.54 -11.57
C MET A 1 25.06 -13.41 -12.10
N GLY A 2 24.07 -14.19 -11.65
CA GLY A 2 22.70 -14.15 -12.22
C GLY A 2 21.89 -12.86 -12.03
N MET A 3 22.21 -12.02 -11.03
CA MET A 3 21.49 -10.76 -10.77
C MET A 3 21.99 -9.60 -11.65
N VAL A 4 23.31 -9.46 -11.81
CA VAL A 4 23.92 -8.48 -12.73
C VAL A 4 23.43 -8.75 -14.16
N ARG A 5 23.42 -10.02 -14.58
CA ARG A 5 22.92 -10.44 -15.90
C ARG A 5 21.43 -10.12 -16.11
N ARG A 6 20.60 -10.18 -15.06
CA ARG A 6 19.19 -9.78 -15.14
C ARG A 6 19.03 -8.27 -15.27
N LEU A 7 19.74 -7.49 -14.45
CA LEU A 7 19.71 -6.04 -14.50
C LEU A 7 20.21 -5.50 -15.86
N THR A 8 21.24 -6.11 -16.45
CA THR A 8 21.73 -5.73 -17.78
C THR A 8 20.72 -6.03 -18.88
N VAL A 9 19.97 -7.15 -18.77
CA VAL A 9 18.89 -7.47 -19.74
C VAL A 9 17.74 -6.48 -19.62
N ASP A 10 17.34 -6.12 -18.40
CA ASP A 10 16.30 -5.11 -18.17
C ASP A 10 16.73 -3.73 -18.68
N ALA A 11 18.00 -3.36 -18.45
CA ALA A 11 18.58 -2.10 -18.92
C ALA A 11 18.63 -2.04 -20.45
N ALA A 12 19.05 -3.14 -21.09
CA ALA A 12 19.04 -3.28 -22.53
C ALA A 12 17.61 -3.18 -23.09
N TYR A 13 16.63 -3.83 -22.46
CA TYR A 13 15.23 -3.74 -22.87
C TYR A 13 14.69 -2.30 -22.80
N ALA A 14 14.98 -1.58 -21.73
CA ALA A 14 14.55 -0.18 -21.62
C ALA A 14 15.25 0.72 -22.64
N ALA A 15 16.56 0.53 -22.86
CA ALA A 15 17.29 1.26 -23.88
C ALA A 15 16.73 1.00 -25.28
N LEU A 16 16.42 -0.26 -25.61
CA LEU A 16 15.76 -0.63 -26.86
C LEU A 16 14.34 -0.04 -26.99
N SER A 17 13.59 -0.01 -25.90
CA SER A 17 12.24 0.57 -25.87
C SER A 17 12.26 2.09 -26.11
N VAL A 18 13.22 2.80 -25.51
CA VAL A 18 13.45 4.23 -25.74
C VAL A 18 13.96 4.47 -27.17
N ALA A 19 14.90 3.66 -27.66
CA ALA A 19 15.39 3.76 -29.03
C ALA A 19 14.28 3.53 -30.06
N ALA A 20 13.41 2.54 -29.84
CA ALA A 20 12.25 2.29 -30.68
C ALA A 20 11.26 3.46 -30.67
N LEU A 21 11.03 4.09 -29.51
CA LEU A 21 10.21 5.30 -29.42
C LEU A 21 10.84 6.47 -30.20
N VAL A 22 12.15 6.68 -30.07
CA VAL A 22 12.88 7.72 -30.80
C VAL A 22 12.78 7.48 -32.31
N LEU A 23 12.99 6.25 -32.77
CA LEU A 23 12.86 5.89 -34.19
C LEU A 23 11.43 6.09 -34.71
N LEU A 24 10.43 5.70 -33.92
CA LEU A 24 9.02 5.96 -34.25
C LEU A 24 8.76 7.46 -34.34
N PHE A 25 9.31 8.26 -33.43
CA PHE A 25 9.15 9.72 -33.44
C PHE A 25 9.86 10.40 -34.62
N THR A 26 11.06 9.94 -34.99
CA THR A 26 11.85 10.56 -36.08
C THR A 26 11.43 10.11 -37.47
N HIS A 27 10.94 8.87 -37.63
CA HIS A 27 10.56 8.29 -38.93
C HIS A 27 9.06 8.02 -39.10
N GLY A 28 8.26 8.21 -38.05
CA GLY A 28 6.82 8.03 -38.12
C GLY A 28 6.10 9.20 -38.79
N PRO A 29 4.89 8.99 -39.34
CA PRO A 29 4.10 10.05 -39.93
C PRO A 29 3.74 11.08 -38.85
N THR A 30 4.25 12.30 -38.99
CA THR A 30 3.89 13.42 -38.11
C THR A 30 2.63 14.10 -38.64
N ARG A 31 1.70 14.45 -37.74
CA ARG A 31 0.42 15.09 -38.12
C ARG A 31 0.61 16.51 -38.68
N TRP A 32 1.71 17.18 -38.29
CA TRP A 32 2.11 18.52 -38.74
C TRP A 32 3.64 18.64 -38.83
N PRO A 33 4.21 19.18 -39.92
CA PRO A 33 5.59 19.66 -39.95
C PRO A 33 5.81 20.72 -38.86
N LEU A 34 6.97 20.68 -38.18
CA LEU A 34 7.33 21.61 -37.09
C LEU A 34 7.15 23.09 -37.51
N ASP A 35 7.53 23.41 -38.74
CA ASP A 35 7.48 24.78 -39.28
C ASP A 35 6.06 25.28 -39.55
N GLU A 36 5.13 24.36 -39.84
CA GLU A 36 3.72 24.70 -40.05
C GLU A 36 3.01 24.92 -38.71
N PHE A 37 3.30 24.07 -37.72
CA PHE A 37 2.79 24.23 -36.36
C PHE A 37 3.34 25.50 -35.69
N ARG A 38 4.64 25.79 -35.85
CA ARG A 38 5.26 27.03 -35.34
C ARG A 38 4.57 28.27 -35.89
N ARG A 39 4.32 28.31 -37.22
CA ARG A 39 3.60 29.42 -37.86
C ARG A 39 2.18 29.58 -37.32
N LYS A 40 1.46 28.48 -37.08
CA LYS A 40 0.12 28.51 -36.47
C LYS A 40 0.15 29.03 -35.03
N CYS A 41 1.12 28.57 -34.23
CA CYS A 41 1.34 29.02 -32.85
C CYS A 41 1.64 30.53 -32.80
N GLU A 42 2.51 31.03 -33.69
CA GLU A 42 2.85 32.45 -33.82
C GLU A 42 1.63 33.29 -34.26
N ALA A 43 0.82 32.77 -35.19
CA ALA A 43 -0.42 33.42 -35.64
C ALA A 43 -1.48 33.51 -34.53
N ASP A 44 -1.67 32.44 -33.77
CA ASP A 44 -2.61 32.39 -32.63
C ASP A 44 -2.18 33.36 -31.51
N ILE A 45 -0.88 33.45 -31.22
CA ILE A 45 -0.32 34.43 -30.27
C ILE A 45 -0.54 35.85 -30.78
N ALA A 46 -0.25 36.13 -32.05
CA ALA A 46 -0.46 37.45 -32.66
C ALA A 46 -1.95 37.84 -32.71
N GLN A 47 -2.85 36.86 -32.84
CA GLN A 47 -4.30 37.07 -32.77
C GLN A 47 -4.77 37.36 -31.34
N ALA A 48 -4.26 36.60 -30.35
CA ALA A 48 -4.55 36.83 -28.94
C ALA A 48 -4.05 38.20 -28.44
N GLN A 49 -2.89 38.65 -28.92
CA GLN A 49 -2.35 39.98 -28.62
C GLN A 49 -3.17 41.12 -29.25
N ARG A 50 -3.76 40.90 -30.43
CA ARG A 50 -4.63 41.88 -31.11
C ARG A 50 -6.02 41.98 -30.50
N ALA A 51 -6.52 40.91 -29.88
CA ALA A 51 -7.86 40.82 -29.30
C ALA A 51 -7.98 41.40 -27.87
N GLY A 52 -7.12 42.38 -27.53
CA GLY A 52 -7.01 43.00 -26.20
C GLY A 52 -8.36 43.16 -25.47
N ASP A 53 -8.43 42.58 -24.27
CA ASP A 53 -9.53 42.63 -23.30
C ASP A 53 -10.85 41.87 -23.58
N ALA A 54 -11.05 41.26 -24.75
CA ALA A 54 -12.29 40.52 -25.07
C ALA A 54 -12.27 39.01 -24.75
N LEU A 55 -11.15 38.46 -24.27
CA LEU A 55 -10.99 37.02 -24.03
C LEU A 55 -11.48 36.59 -22.64
N ALA A 56 -12.29 35.52 -22.64
CA ALA A 56 -12.79 34.86 -21.44
C ALA A 56 -11.62 34.51 -20.50
N TYR A 57 -11.82 34.63 -19.19
CA TYR A 57 -10.81 34.35 -18.15
C TYR A 57 -10.10 32.99 -18.33
N ARG A 58 -10.78 32.01 -18.93
CA ARG A 58 -10.25 30.68 -19.27
C ARG A 58 -9.07 30.72 -20.25
N ASP A 59 -9.07 31.65 -21.21
CA ASP A 59 -8.03 31.78 -22.24
C ASP A 59 -6.84 32.62 -21.78
N ARG A 60 -6.97 33.31 -20.63
CA ARG A 60 -5.84 33.97 -19.94
C ARG A 60 -4.96 32.99 -19.17
N LEU A 61 -5.47 31.81 -18.80
CA LEU A 61 -4.73 30.81 -18.02
C LEU A 61 -3.73 29.99 -18.86
N THR A 62 -3.93 29.89 -20.18
CA THR A 62 -2.99 29.24 -21.12
C THR A 62 -1.84 30.17 -21.53
N VAL A 63 -1.97 31.47 -21.29
CA VAL A 63 -0.96 32.47 -21.63
C VAL A 63 -0.27 32.95 -20.35
N LYS A 64 0.56 32.08 -19.75
CA LYS A 64 1.52 32.55 -18.73
C LYS A 64 2.95 32.40 -19.24
N HIS A 65 3.46 33.58 -19.61
CA HIS A 65 4.81 33.96 -19.99
C HIS A 65 5.95 33.16 -19.34
N SER A 66 6.84 32.62 -20.19
CA SER A 66 8.29 32.52 -19.93
C SER A 66 9.12 32.06 -21.13
N SER A 67 8.54 31.44 -22.18
CA SER A 67 9.20 31.24 -23.48
C SER A 67 8.24 30.67 -24.55
N PRO A 68 7.75 31.47 -25.52
CA PRO A 68 6.80 31.00 -26.53
C PRO A 68 7.33 29.83 -27.38
N ALA A 69 8.63 29.86 -27.71
CA ALA A 69 9.28 28.82 -28.52
C ALA A 69 9.38 27.47 -27.79
N LEU A 70 9.62 27.49 -26.48
CA LEU A 70 9.74 26.29 -25.65
C LEU A 70 8.36 25.68 -25.40
N TRP A 71 7.34 26.52 -25.15
CA TRP A 71 5.96 26.08 -24.98
C TRP A 71 5.37 25.54 -26.29
N CYS A 72 5.58 26.21 -27.42
CA CYS A 72 5.17 25.70 -28.74
C CYS A 72 5.96 24.44 -29.13
N GLY A 73 7.25 24.35 -28.79
CA GLY A 73 8.06 23.14 -29.01
C GLY A 73 7.56 21.95 -28.19
N VAL A 74 7.30 22.13 -26.90
CA VAL A 74 6.75 21.09 -26.01
C VAL A 74 5.34 20.70 -26.45
N SER A 75 4.48 21.67 -26.76
CA SER A 75 3.12 21.44 -27.26
C SER A 75 3.12 20.68 -28.59
N TRP A 76 4.00 21.03 -29.53
CA TRP A 76 4.17 20.29 -30.78
C TRP A 76 4.67 18.86 -30.55
N SER A 77 5.69 18.71 -29.71
CA SER A 77 6.26 17.40 -29.38
C SER A 77 5.21 16.49 -28.76
N LEU A 78 4.44 17.02 -27.81
CA LEU A 78 3.36 16.32 -27.14
C LEU A 78 2.21 16.00 -28.10
N GLY A 79 1.80 16.96 -28.93
CA GLY A 79 0.77 16.76 -29.95
C GLY A 79 1.17 15.76 -31.04
N THR A 80 2.46 15.69 -31.37
CA THR A 80 3.00 14.71 -32.32
C THR A 80 3.10 13.33 -31.68
N LEU A 81 3.58 13.22 -30.45
CA LEU A 81 3.63 11.96 -29.68
C LEU A 81 2.23 11.37 -29.46
N LEU A 82 1.22 12.22 -29.28
CA LEU A 82 -0.18 11.82 -29.10
C LEU A 82 -0.92 11.65 -30.44
N SER A 83 -0.28 11.96 -31.58
CA SER A 83 -0.96 11.95 -32.88
C SER A 83 -1.19 10.56 -33.49
N SER A 84 -0.38 9.57 -33.12
CA SER A 84 -0.44 8.22 -33.67
C SER A 84 -0.53 7.17 -32.58
N LYS A 85 -1.33 6.13 -32.83
CA LYS A 85 -1.46 4.98 -31.94
C LYS A 85 -0.13 4.28 -31.65
N TRP A 86 0.77 4.27 -32.64
CA TRP A 86 2.10 3.66 -32.53
C TRP A 86 3.05 4.45 -31.65
N HIS A 87 3.00 5.80 -31.72
CA HIS A 87 3.78 6.67 -30.84
C HIS A 87 3.32 6.54 -29.39
N ILE A 88 2.00 6.49 -29.17
CA ILE A 88 1.40 6.28 -27.85
C ILE A 88 1.83 4.93 -27.23
N LEU A 89 1.77 3.84 -28.01
CA LEU A 89 2.15 2.51 -27.54
C LEU A 89 3.67 2.43 -27.24
N GLY A 90 4.49 3.03 -28.11
CA GLY A 90 5.93 3.14 -27.88
C GLY A 90 6.26 3.92 -26.61
N LEU A 91 5.55 5.02 -26.36
CA LEU A 91 5.71 5.86 -25.18
C LEU A 91 5.31 5.12 -23.90
N ALA A 92 4.17 4.42 -23.92
CA ALA A 92 3.72 3.60 -22.80
C ALA A 92 4.75 2.50 -22.47
N ASN A 93 5.29 1.81 -23.48
CA ASN A 93 6.30 0.77 -23.27
C ASN A 93 7.62 1.33 -22.72
N ALA A 94 8.13 2.43 -23.29
CA ALA A 94 9.32 3.11 -22.80
C ALA A 94 9.16 3.57 -21.35
N LEU A 95 7.97 4.10 -21.00
CA LEU A 95 7.65 4.51 -19.65
C LEU A 95 7.65 3.31 -18.69
N VAL A 96 6.95 2.22 -19.02
CA VAL A 96 6.93 0.99 -18.19
C VAL A 96 8.34 0.46 -17.94
N ALA A 97 9.19 0.47 -18.98
CA ALA A 97 10.57 -0.01 -18.88
C ALA A 97 11.43 0.90 -17.99
N ALA A 98 11.40 2.22 -18.21
CA ALA A 98 12.13 3.20 -17.42
C ALA A 98 11.73 3.14 -15.94
N VAL A 99 10.42 3.11 -15.69
CA VAL A 99 9.83 3.04 -14.36
C VAL A 99 10.21 1.73 -13.64
N SER A 100 10.22 0.61 -14.36
CA SER A 100 10.67 -0.68 -13.83
C SER A 100 12.15 -0.69 -13.45
N LEU A 101 13.00 0.01 -14.20
CA LEU A 101 14.41 0.19 -13.88
C LEU A 101 14.61 1.08 -12.66
N VAL A 102 13.93 2.22 -12.59
CA VAL A 102 13.99 3.12 -11.43
C VAL A 102 13.61 2.37 -10.16
N ARG A 103 12.54 1.57 -10.20
CA ARG A 103 12.17 0.69 -9.08
C ARG A 103 13.31 -0.24 -8.69
N LYS A 104 13.89 -0.98 -9.63
CA LYS A 104 14.99 -1.92 -9.36
C LYS A 104 16.22 -1.21 -8.79
N ALA A 105 16.55 -0.02 -9.31
CA ALA A 105 17.67 0.79 -8.85
C ALA A 105 17.44 1.31 -7.41
N LEU A 106 16.26 1.90 -7.13
CA LEU A 106 15.90 2.37 -5.79
C LEU A 106 15.95 1.23 -4.76
N VAL A 107 15.41 0.08 -5.13
CA VAL A 107 15.40 -1.11 -4.27
C VAL A 107 16.82 -1.63 -4.01
N HIS A 108 17.65 -1.70 -5.05
CA HIS A 108 19.04 -2.11 -4.89
C HIS A 108 19.82 -1.14 -4.00
N PHE A 109 19.60 0.16 -4.19
CA PHE A 109 20.30 1.21 -3.44
C PHE A 109 19.95 1.18 -1.95
N VAL A 110 18.67 1.00 -1.61
CA VAL A 110 18.21 1.06 -0.21
C VAL A 110 18.39 -0.27 0.52
N PHE A 111 18.13 -1.40 -0.15
CA PHE A 111 18.10 -2.72 0.50
C PHE A 111 19.34 -3.59 0.21
N GLY A 112 20.21 -3.16 -0.71
CA GLY A 112 21.44 -3.86 -1.07
C GLY A 112 21.21 -5.16 -1.84
N ARG A 113 20.79 -6.24 -1.15
CA ARG A 113 20.49 -7.55 -1.76
C ARG A 113 19.01 -7.91 -1.59
N PHE A 114 18.36 -8.24 -2.70
CA PHE A 114 17.01 -8.81 -2.70
C PHE A 114 16.97 -10.06 -1.82
N MET A 115 16.08 -10.07 -0.82
CA MET A 115 15.82 -11.25 0.00
C MET A 115 15.22 -12.35 -0.90
N PRO A 116 15.80 -13.56 -0.97
CA PRO A 116 15.42 -14.57 -1.96
C PRO A 116 13.98 -15.11 -1.84
N GLY A 117 13.23 -14.78 -0.77
CA GLY A 117 11.80 -15.07 -0.63
C GLY A 117 10.85 -13.95 -1.10
N GLY A 118 11.34 -12.74 -1.33
CA GLY A 118 10.50 -11.57 -1.68
C GLY A 118 10.04 -11.53 -3.14
N ALA A 119 10.63 -12.35 -4.02
CA ALA A 119 10.34 -12.32 -5.45
C ALA A 119 8.89 -12.74 -5.74
N HIS A 120 8.42 -13.87 -5.22
CA HIS A 120 7.04 -14.35 -5.47
C HIS A 120 5.97 -13.36 -5.00
N HIS A 121 6.09 -12.84 -3.77
CA HIS A 121 5.15 -11.86 -3.23
C HIS A 121 5.12 -10.56 -4.07
N SER A 122 6.27 -10.15 -4.61
CA SER A 122 6.33 -9.00 -5.51
C SER A 122 5.64 -9.23 -6.85
N TYR A 123 5.72 -10.45 -7.41
CA TYR A 123 5.03 -10.81 -8.66
C TYR A 123 3.51 -10.81 -8.48
N ASP A 124 3.01 -11.42 -7.41
CA ASP A 124 1.57 -11.44 -7.11
C ASP A 124 1.03 -10.01 -6.93
N ARG A 125 1.79 -9.13 -6.29
CA ARG A 125 1.42 -7.72 -6.11
C ARG A 125 1.38 -6.96 -7.44
N ILE A 126 2.36 -7.18 -8.32
CA ILE A 126 2.38 -6.59 -9.67
C ILE A 126 1.20 -7.07 -10.49
N LEU A 127 0.96 -8.38 -10.52
CA LEU A 127 -0.11 -8.98 -11.33
C LEU A 127 -1.48 -8.51 -10.87
N ASN A 128 -1.72 -8.50 -9.56
CA ASN A 128 -2.94 -7.93 -8.98
C ASN A 128 -3.10 -6.45 -9.33
N PHE A 129 -2.04 -5.64 -9.16
CA PHE A 129 -2.09 -4.21 -9.50
C PHE A 129 -2.44 -3.98 -10.98
N VAL A 130 -1.74 -4.64 -11.90
CA VAL A 130 -1.97 -4.51 -13.35
C VAL A 130 -3.38 -4.96 -13.72
N LEU A 131 -3.81 -6.13 -13.22
CA LEU A 131 -5.15 -6.65 -13.48
C LEU A 131 -6.22 -5.63 -13.08
N PHE A 132 -6.10 -5.02 -11.90
CA PHE A 132 -7.08 -4.05 -11.42
C PHE A 132 -7.03 -2.75 -12.21
N LYS A 133 -5.84 -2.23 -12.53
CA LYS A 133 -5.74 -0.96 -13.26
C LYS A 133 -6.19 -1.08 -14.71
N VAL A 134 -5.96 -2.21 -15.38
CA VAL A 134 -6.52 -2.47 -16.73
C VAL A 134 -8.04 -2.43 -16.70
N VAL A 135 -8.67 -3.04 -15.69
CA VAL A 135 -10.13 -2.99 -15.50
C VAL A 135 -10.60 -1.56 -15.22
N SER A 136 -9.91 -0.81 -14.37
CA SER A 136 -10.23 0.60 -14.09
C SER A 136 -10.15 1.48 -15.33
N VAL A 137 -9.06 1.39 -16.11
CA VAL A 137 -8.87 2.16 -17.35
C VAL A 137 -9.98 1.88 -18.35
N ARG A 138 -10.35 0.60 -18.53
CA ARG A 138 -11.43 0.21 -19.45
C ARG A 138 -12.81 0.64 -18.97
N ALA A 139 -13.03 0.71 -17.65
CA ALA A 139 -14.30 1.13 -17.06
C ALA A 139 -14.57 2.64 -17.23
N THR A 140 -13.51 3.45 -17.34
CA THR A 140 -13.60 4.91 -17.28
C THR A 140 -13.44 5.62 -18.61
N LEU A 141 -12.97 4.93 -19.64
CA LEU A 141 -12.62 5.54 -20.92
C LEU A 141 -13.50 5.05 -22.07
N ASP A 142 -14.17 6.01 -22.71
CA ASP A 142 -14.55 5.92 -24.11
C ASP A 142 -13.26 5.88 -24.96
N ALA A 143 -13.34 5.32 -26.17
CA ALA A 143 -12.21 4.75 -26.92
C ALA A 143 -11.14 5.73 -27.49
N ASP A 144 -10.89 6.85 -26.81
CA ASP A 144 -9.89 7.85 -27.18
C ASP A 144 -8.49 7.44 -26.71
N TRP A 145 -7.57 7.42 -27.67
CA TRP A 145 -6.20 6.95 -27.46
C TRP A 145 -5.36 7.92 -26.62
N GLU A 146 -5.68 9.21 -26.67
CA GLU A 146 -4.98 10.25 -25.90
C GLU A 146 -5.22 10.07 -24.40
N ASP A 147 -6.48 9.85 -24.01
CA ASP A 147 -6.83 9.59 -22.62
C ASP A 147 -6.23 8.26 -22.14
N LEU A 148 -6.28 7.21 -22.97
CA LEU A 148 -5.65 5.93 -22.65
C LEU A 148 -4.15 6.08 -22.34
N ALA A 149 -3.44 6.93 -23.10
CA ALA A 149 -2.03 7.22 -22.89
C ALA A 149 -1.79 7.89 -21.53
N ILE A 150 -2.57 8.92 -21.20
CA ILE A 150 -2.45 9.69 -19.96
C ILE A 150 -2.74 8.79 -18.74
N TRP A 151 -3.80 7.99 -18.79
CA TRP A 151 -4.16 7.08 -17.70
C TRP A 151 -3.12 5.97 -17.52
N THR A 152 -2.64 5.39 -18.60
CA THR A 152 -1.57 4.37 -18.54
C THR A 152 -0.32 4.96 -17.92
N ALA A 153 0.06 6.18 -18.31
CA ALA A 153 1.22 6.85 -17.74
C ALA A 153 1.06 7.13 -16.24
N ALA A 154 -0.09 7.66 -15.84
CA ALA A 154 -0.36 7.94 -14.43
C ALA A 154 -0.35 6.66 -13.58
N TYR A 155 -1.01 5.58 -14.03
CA TYR A 155 -1.00 4.30 -13.31
C TYR A 155 0.37 3.64 -13.26
N CYS A 156 1.25 3.83 -14.26
CA CYS A 156 2.63 3.36 -14.20
C CYS A 156 3.41 4.08 -13.08
N CYS A 157 3.26 5.40 -12.99
CA CYS A 157 3.89 6.19 -11.94
C CYS A 157 3.36 5.82 -10.54
N PHE A 158 2.03 5.81 -10.35
CA PHE A 158 1.42 5.38 -9.07
C PHE A 158 1.76 3.93 -8.72
N GLY A 159 1.72 3.02 -9.69
CA GLY A 159 2.08 1.62 -9.50
C GLY A 159 3.51 1.44 -8.99
N THR A 160 4.41 2.33 -9.37
CA THR A 160 5.80 2.26 -8.90
C THR A 160 5.95 2.74 -7.48
N LEU A 161 5.29 3.83 -7.13
CA LEU A 161 5.22 4.29 -5.75
C LEU A 161 4.58 3.21 -4.85
N TYR A 162 3.49 2.60 -5.31
CA TYR A 162 2.81 1.48 -4.63
C TYR A 162 3.74 0.27 -4.43
N LEU A 163 4.44 -0.18 -5.47
CA LEU A 163 5.32 -1.34 -5.39
C LEU A 163 6.56 -1.08 -4.52
N VAL A 164 7.16 0.12 -4.59
CA VAL A 164 8.28 0.52 -3.73
C VAL A 164 7.83 0.58 -2.27
N GLY A 165 6.68 1.19 -1.99
CA GLY A 165 6.10 1.24 -0.65
C GLY A 165 5.79 -0.15 -0.07
N GLY A 166 5.21 -1.02 -0.89
CA GLY A 166 4.95 -2.40 -0.49
C GLY A 166 6.22 -3.18 -0.19
N LEU A 167 7.28 -3.05 -1.00
CA LEU A 167 8.54 -3.73 -0.72
C LEU A 167 9.19 -3.21 0.58
N ALA A 168 9.08 -1.90 0.83
CA ALA A 168 9.55 -1.31 2.07
C ALA A 168 8.82 -1.87 3.30
N ARG A 169 7.52 -2.13 3.19
CA ARG A 169 6.77 -2.85 4.24
C ARG A 169 7.31 -4.26 4.46
N ASP A 170 7.50 -5.02 3.38
CA ASP A 170 8.01 -6.40 3.48
C ASP A 170 9.42 -6.40 4.13
N HIS A 171 10.25 -5.39 3.83
CA HIS A 171 11.54 -5.21 4.49
C HIS A 171 11.41 -4.88 5.98
N LEU A 172 10.50 -3.97 6.36
CA LEU A 172 10.25 -3.64 7.77
C LEU A 172 9.83 -4.87 8.58
N GLU A 173 9.00 -5.74 8.01
CA GLU A 173 8.63 -7.01 8.65
C GLU A 173 9.84 -7.94 8.83
N GLY A 174 10.76 -7.95 7.87
CA GLY A 174 12.05 -8.64 7.99
C GLY A 174 12.97 -8.05 9.06
N LEU A 175 13.02 -6.72 9.20
CA LEU A 175 13.83 -6.03 10.23
C LEU A 175 13.39 -6.37 11.65
N ARG A 176 12.10 -6.66 11.86
CA ARG A 176 11.59 -7.14 13.16
C ARG A 176 12.16 -8.52 13.55
N LEU A 177 12.58 -9.32 12.58
CA LEU A 177 13.16 -10.65 12.80
C LEU A 177 14.68 -10.62 12.92
N THR A 178 15.34 -9.68 12.23
CA THR A 178 16.79 -9.51 12.26
C THR A 178 17.15 -8.02 12.34
N PRO A 179 17.72 -7.54 13.45
CA PRO A 179 17.99 -6.11 13.63
C PRO A 179 19.00 -5.60 12.58
N ALA A 180 18.66 -4.48 11.93
CA ALA A 180 19.52 -3.83 10.94
C ALA A 180 20.67 -3.03 11.57
N ARG A 181 21.69 -2.76 10.73
CA ARG A 181 22.74 -1.79 11.04
C ARG A 181 22.16 -0.36 11.03
N PRO A 182 22.56 0.52 11.97
CA PRO A 182 21.97 1.85 12.15
C PRO A 182 22.10 2.79 10.94
N GLY A 183 23.06 2.56 10.03
CA GLY A 183 23.18 3.37 8.81
C GLY A 183 22.09 3.10 7.77
N VAL A 184 21.57 1.88 7.66
CA VAL A 184 20.56 1.48 6.66
C VAL A 184 19.18 2.07 6.98
N CYS A 185 18.95 2.33 8.27
CA CYS A 185 17.76 2.92 8.84
C CYS A 185 17.40 4.29 8.22
N TRP A 186 18.38 5.19 8.06
CA TRP A 186 18.12 6.53 7.52
C TRP A 186 17.78 6.53 6.03
N TRP A 187 18.40 5.65 5.24
CA TRP A 187 18.09 5.48 3.82
C TRP A 187 16.67 4.95 3.62
N PHE A 188 16.24 4.03 4.47
CA PHE A 188 14.88 3.51 4.47
C PHE A 188 13.85 4.61 4.75
N ALA A 189 14.06 5.38 5.82
CA ALA A 189 13.17 6.49 6.17
C ALA A 189 13.11 7.55 5.06
N GLY A 190 14.27 7.92 4.50
CA GLY A 190 14.36 8.85 3.38
C GLY A 190 13.59 8.38 2.14
N LEU A 191 13.66 7.08 1.81
CA LEU A 191 12.89 6.50 0.72
C LEU A 191 11.37 6.61 0.97
N MET A 192 10.91 6.34 2.18
CA MET A 192 9.48 6.43 2.53
C MET A 192 8.98 7.88 2.45
N VAL A 193 9.75 8.84 2.94
CA VAL A 193 9.42 10.27 2.83
C VAL A 193 9.39 10.70 1.36
N LEU A 194 10.37 10.28 0.55
CA LEU A 194 10.40 10.56 -0.88
C LEU A 194 9.15 10.04 -1.58
N VAL A 195 8.74 8.79 -1.30
CA VAL A 195 7.52 8.21 -1.88
C VAL A 195 6.27 8.99 -1.46
N LEU A 196 6.18 9.44 -0.20
CA LEU A 196 5.06 10.26 0.29
C LEU A 196 5.00 11.62 -0.43
N VAL A 197 6.13 12.31 -0.55
CA VAL A 197 6.21 13.61 -1.23
C VAL A 197 5.82 13.48 -2.70
N LEU A 198 6.34 12.46 -3.39
CA LEU A 198 6.02 12.20 -4.80
C LEU A 198 4.54 11.85 -4.99
N ALA A 199 3.96 11.02 -4.11
CA ALA A 199 2.54 10.67 -4.17
C ALA A 199 1.63 11.88 -3.92
N ALA A 200 1.96 12.74 -2.94
CA ALA A 200 1.22 13.96 -2.65
C ALA A 200 1.32 14.96 -3.81
N TRP A 201 2.53 15.17 -4.35
CA TRP A 201 2.75 16.05 -5.49
C TRP A 201 1.98 15.57 -6.72
N MET A 202 2.05 14.28 -7.05
CA MET A 202 1.28 13.71 -8.16
C MET A 202 -0.23 13.83 -7.94
N GLY A 203 -0.72 13.57 -6.73
CA GLY A 203 -2.14 13.71 -6.39
C GLY A 203 -2.63 15.15 -6.54
N ALA A 204 -1.88 16.13 -6.04
CA ALA A 204 -2.17 17.56 -6.18
C ALA A 204 -2.12 18.00 -7.65
N LEU A 205 -1.12 17.53 -8.41
CA LEU A 205 -1.00 17.78 -9.84
C LEU A 205 -2.22 17.25 -10.60
N CYS A 206 -2.66 16.01 -10.30
CA CYS A 206 -3.85 15.42 -10.91
C CYS A 206 -5.12 16.20 -10.56
N TRP A 207 -5.25 16.66 -9.31
CA TRP A 207 -6.38 17.48 -8.88
C TRP A 207 -6.43 18.84 -9.57
N MET A 208 -5.28 19.49 -9.77
CA MET A 208 -5.19 20.82 -10.35
C MET A 208 -5.27 20.84 -11.88
N LEU A 209 -4.66 19.87 -12.56
CA LEU A 209 -4.53 19.88 -14.02
C LEU A 209 -5.68 19.16 -14.73
N LEU A 210 -6.39 18.26 -14.05
CA LEU A 210 -7.22 17.28 -14.73
C LEU A 210 -8.65 17.26 -14.13
N ARG A 211 -9.64 17.30 -15.03
CA ARG A 211 -11.12 17.38 -14.84
C ARG A 211 -11.72 16.37 -13.81
N PRO A 212 -13.04 16.44 -13.46
CA PRO A 212 -13.68 15.58 -12.43
C PRO A 212 -13.51 14.05 -12.57
N LEU A 213 -13.13 13.54 -13.75
CA LEU A 213 -12.80 12.12 -13.98
C LEU A 213 -11.56 11.65 -13.19
N PHE A 214 -10.73 12.57 -12.69
CA PHE A 214 -9.48 12.28 -11.98
C PHE A 214 -9.65 12.09 -10.46
N SER A 215 -10.87 12.16 -9.95
CA SER A 215 -11.22 11.74 -8.59
C SER A 215 -10.75 10.31 -8.27
N ILE A 216 -10.72 9.42 -9.27
CA ILE A 216 -10.19 8.05 -9.16
C ILE A 216 -8.68 8.04 -8.87
N LEU A 217 -7.89 8.88 -9.55
CA LEU A 217 -6.44 9.00 -9.30
C LEU A 217 -6.14 9.68 -7.97
N CYS A 218 -6.99 10.60 -7.52
CA CYS A 218 -6.85 11.22 -6.20
C CYS A 218 -7.06 10.18 -5.08
N ILE A 219 -8.06 9.31 -5.22
CA ILE A 219 -8.24 8.19 -4.29
C ILE A 219 -7.02 7.26 -4.31
N GLU A 220 -6.46 6.97 -5.48
CA GLU A 220 -5.24 6.16 -5.59
C GLU A 220 -4.06 6.81 -4.85
N ALA A 221 -3.84 8.12 -5.05
CA ALA A 221 -2.81 8.86 -4.34
C ALA A 221 -3.01 8.78 -2.82
N LEU A 222 -4.24 8.94 -2.33
CA LEU A 222 -4.59 8.81 -0.92
C LEU A 222 -4.30 7.39 -0.40
N THR A 223 -4.62 6.33 -1.16
CA THR A 223 -4.31 4.96 -0.72
C THR A 223 -2.82 4.75 -0.51
N ILE A 224 -1.98 5.27 -1.41
CA ILE A 224 -0.52 5.19 -1.30
C ILE A 224 -0.03 6.03 -0.11
N LEU A 225 -0.57 7.23 0.09
CA LEU A 225 -0.20 8.09 1.22
C LEU A 225 -0.50 7.42 2.56
N PHE A 226 -1.69 6.83 2.72
CA PHE A 226 -2.04 6.08 3.92
C PHE A 226 -1.16 4.84 4.11
N ASP A 227 -0.93 4.08 3.04
CA ASP A 227 -0.18 2.82 3.08
C ASP A 227 1.32 3.00 3.38
N VAL A 228 1.94 4.00 2.77
CA VAL A 228 3.33 4.37 3.03
C VAL A 228 3.45 5.11 4.36
N GLY A 229 2.49 5.98 4.69
CA GLY A 229 2.45 6.72 5.94
C GLY A 229 2.38 5.78 7.16
N GLN A 230 1.52 4.77 7.12
CA GLN A 230 1.48 3.76 8.19
C GLN A 230 2.79 2.98 8.30
N THR A 231 3.46 2.70 7.17
CA THR A 231 4.72 1.95 7.16
C THR A 231 5.83 2.79 7.78
N LEU A 232 5.85 4.10 7.52
CA LEU A 232 6.75 5.05 8.15
C LEU A 232 6.49 5.19 9.66
N VAL A 233 5.23 5.23 10.09
CA VAL A 233 4.87 5.25 11.52
C VAL A 233 5.32 3.97 12.22
N LYS A 234 5.09 2.79 11.60
CA LYS A 234 5.57 1.50 12.14
C LYS A 234 7.10 1.47 12.24
N TYR A 235 7.79 2.05 11.26
CA TYR A 235 9.24 2.16 11.27
C TYR A 235 9.74 3.13 12.34
N ALA A 236 9.13 4.31 12.50
CA ALA A 236 9.47 5.26 13.55
C ALA A 236 9.24 4.65 14.94
N ALA A 237 8.15 3.89 15.12
CA ALA A 237 7.89 3.15 16.34
C ALA A 237 8.98 2.12 16.63
N TYR A 238 9.43 1.35 15.62
CA TYR A 238 10.53 0.39 15.73
C TYR A 238 11.87 1.06 16.04
N ALA A 239 12.25 2.11 15.30
CA ALA A 239 13.51 2.81 15.49
C ALA A 239 13.61 3.42 16.89
N TRP A 240 12.50 4.00 17.36
CA TRP A 240 12.42 4.54 18.72
C TRP A 240 12.46 3.44 19.78
N ASP A 241 11.86 2.27 19.52
CA ASP A 241 11.92 1.12 20.44
C ASP A 241 13.34 0.56 20.56
N SER A 242 14.09 0.53 19.46
CA SER A 242 15.48 0.06 19.45
C SER A 242 16.46 0.94 20.22
N ASP A 243 16.10 2.22 20.47
CA ASP A 243 16.94 3.18 21.18
C ASP A 243 16.58 3.28 22.68
N SER A 244 15.35 2.89 23.05
CA SER A 244 14.87 2.93 24.43
C SER A 244 15.24 1.67 25.22
N THR A 245 15.93 1.83 26.36
CA THR A 245 16.24 0.74 27.30
C THR A 245 15.05 0.28 28.16
N GLU A 246 13.97 1.07 28.23
CA GLU A 246 12.74 0.72 28.96
C GLU A 246 11.56 0.48 28.01
N SER A 247 11.06 -0.76 27.96
CA SER A 247 9.88 -1.11 27.19
C SER A 247 8.60 -0.64 27.91
N TRP A 248 8.06 0.50 27.51
CA TRP A 248 6.76 0.97 28.00
C TRP A 248 5.63 0.06 27.48
N GLU A 249 5.04 -0.76 28.34
CA GLU A 249 4.03 -1.75 27.93
C GLU A 249 2.80 -1.12 27.24
N ALA A 250 2.32 0.04 27.73
CA ALA A 250 1.20 0.78 27.13
C ALA A 250 1.49 1.34 25.73
N ARG A 251 2.76 1.43 25.33
CA ARG A 251 3.18 1.90 24.01
C ARG A 251 2.93 0.84 22.94
N SER A 252 3.20 -0.43 23.26
CA SER A 252 2.93 -1.57 22.36
C SER A 252 1.44 -1.70 22.02
N ASP A 253 0.57 -1.38 22.99
CA ASP A 253 -0.88 -1.36 22.85
C ASP A 253 -1.37 -0.33 21.83
N ALA A 254 -0.84 0.90 21.91
CA ALA A 254 -1.24 2.01 21.07
C ALA A 254 -0.75 1.81 19.62
N VAL A 255 0.49 1.32 19.44
CA VAL A 255 1.06 1.02 18.11
C VAL A 255 0.24 -0.06 17.40
N LEU A 256 -0.14 -1.12 18.12
CA LEU A 256 -0.97 -2.19 17.58
C LEU A 256 -2.37 -1.71 17.17
N MET A 257 -3.00 -0.87 18.00
CA MET A 257 -4.33 -0.31 17.68
C MET A 257 -4.28 0.63 16.49
N CYS A 258 -3.22 1.44 16.39
CA CYS A 258 -2.96 2.28 15.22
C CYS A 258 -2.81 1.41 13.96
N GLU A 259 -2.05 0.31 14.02
CA GLU A 259 -1.90 -0.63 12.91
C GLU A 259 -3.23 -1.25 12.45
N PHE A 260 -4.10 -1.66 13.38
CA PHE A 260 -5.43 -2.13 13.01
C PHE A 260 -6.31 -1.05 12.39
N ALA A 261 -6.25 0.16 12.93
CA ALA A 261 -7.03 1.30 12.42
C ALA A 261 -6.59 1.68 11.01
N THR A 262 -5.28 1.80 10.76
CA THR A 262 -4.74 2.15 9.43
C THR A 262 -5.06 1.07 8.39
N ASP A 263 -4.95 -0.21 8.75
CA ASP A 263 -5.32 -1.31 7.86
C ASP A 263 -6.82 -1.27 7.48
N ILE A 264 -7.70 -0.95 8.43
CA ILE A 264 -9.14 -0.78 8.17
C ILE A 264 -9.38 0.43 7.27
N CYS A 265 -8.74 1.57 7.54
CA CYS A 265 -8.86 2.78 6.71
C CYS A 265 -8.45 2.52 5.26
N ILE A 266 -7.36 1.79 5.03
CA ILE A 266 -6.90 1.45 3.67
C ILE A 266 -7.90 0.53 2.97
N LEU A 267 -8.44 -0.47 3.67
CA LEU A 267 -9.48 -1.36 3.12
C LEU A 267 -10.75 -0.58 2.77
N LEU A 268 -11.18 0.35 3.61
CA LEU A 268 -12.33 1.23 3.37
C LEU A 268 -12.10 2.17 2.18
N LEU A 269 -10.93 2.79 2.09
CA LEU A 269 -10.58 3.67 0.97
C LEU A 269 -10.52 2.89 -0.35
N THR A 270 -9.99 1.67 -0.31
CA THR A 270 -9.96 0.76 -1.46
C THR A 270 -11.38 0.33 -1.87
N LEU A 271 -12.24 0.02 -0.89
CA LEU A 271 -13.65 -0.29 -1.15
C LEU A 271 -14.39 0.90 -1.79
N ALA A 272 -14.16 2.10 -1.27
CA ALA A 272 -14.70 3.33 -1.82
C ALA A 272 -14.24 3.56 -3.27
N HIS A 273 -12.95 3.30 -3.57
CA HIS A 273 -12.41 3.37 -4.92
C HIS A 273 -13.18 2.49 -5.92
N TYR A 274 -13.36 1.20 -5.61
CA TYR A 274 -14.07 0.28 -6.50
C TYR A 274 -15.56 0.58 -6.61
N THR A 275 -16.17 1.05 -5.52
CA THR A 275 -17.58 1.47 -5.52
C THR A 275 -17.76 2.69 -6.41
N HIS A 276 -16.85 3.65 -6.33
CA HIS A 276 -16.85 4.84 -7.17
C HIS A 276 -16.70 4.50 -8.66
N ILE A 277 -15.81 3.56 -9.02
CA ILE A 277 -15.68 3.05 -10.40
C ILE A 277 -17.00 2.42 -10.88
N LEU A 278 -17.65 1.62 -10.03
CA LEU A 278 -18.92 0.98 -10.36
C LEU A 278 -20.04 2.01 -10.60
N LEU A 279 -20.09 3.07 -9.79
CA LEU A 279 -21.08 4.15 -9.91
C LEU A 279 -20.90 4.93 -11.22
N ILE A 280 -19.66 5.22 -11.62
CA ILE A 280 -19.38 5.92 -12.89
C ILE A 280 -19.78 5.05 -14.09
N ASN A 281 -19.53 3.75 -14.05
CA ASN A 281 -19.82 2.82 -15.16
C ASN A 281 -21.30 2.40 -15.26
N GLY A 282 -22.20 2.99 -14.44
CA GLY A 282 -23.64 2.77 -14.53
C GLY A 282 -24.13 1.35 -14.23
N ALA A 283 -23.36 0.55 -13.48
CA ALA A 283 -23.70 -0.82 -13.07
C ALA A 283 -24.25 -1.75 -14.19
N THR A 284 -23.79 -1.58 -15.43
CA THR A 284 -24.19 -2.42 -16.57
C THR A 284 -23.66 -3.85 -16.43
N LEU A 285 -24.35 -4.86 -16.98
CA LEU A 285 -23.92 -6.27 -16.95
C LEU A 285 -22.79 -6.56 -17.97
N ASN A 286 -21.69 -5.84 -17.88
CA ASN A 286 -20.46 -6.07 -18.66
C ASN A 286 -19.45 -6.89 -17.84
N ILE A 287 -18.49 -7.53 -18.52
CA ILE A 287 -17.38 -8.27 -17.89
C ILE A 287 -16.67 -7.44 -16.83
N VAL A 288 -16.47 -6.15 -17.10
CA VAL A 288 -15.84 -5.19 -16.17
C VAL A 288 -16.60 -5.09 -14.85
N SER A 289 -17.93 -5.00 -14.88
CA SER A 289 -18.77 -4.91 -13.68
C SER A 289 -18.74 -6.20 -12.86
N VAL A 290 -18.68 -7.36 -13.54
CA VAL A 290 -18.51 -8.67 -12.87
C VAL A 290 -17.17 -8.73 -12.15
N LEU A 291 -16.06 -8.33 -12.80
CA LEU A 291 -14.74 -8.29 -12.18
C LEU A 291 -14.72 -7.33 -10.98
N VAL A 292 -15.26 -6.12 -11.11
CA VAL A 292 -15.33 -5.13 -10.02
C VAL A 292 -16.16 -5.69 -8.84
N PHE A 293 -17.28 -6.37 -9.10
CA PHE A 293 -18.10 -7.00 -8.07
C PHE A 293 -17.33 -8.07 -7.27
N PHE A 294 -16.62 -8.96 -7.94
CA PHE A 294 -15.80 -9.96 -7.25
C PHE A 294 -14.71 -9.32 -6.38
N ASN A 295 -14.15 -8.19 -6.83
CA ASN A 295 -13.17 -7.44 -6.05
C ASN A 295 -13.77 -6.77 -4.83
N ILE A 296 -14.93 -6.12 -4.98
CA ILE A 296 -15.69 -5.55 -3.86
C ILE A 296 -15.99 -6.64 -2.83
N ARG A 297 -16.48 -7.81 -3.27
CA ARG A 297 -16.75 -8.96 -2.38
C ARG A 297 -15.49 -9.45 -1.66
N SER A 298 -14.37 -9.57 -2.38
CA SER A 298 -13.07 -9.97 -1.82
C SER A 298 -12.59 -9.00 -0.73
N ILE A 299 -12.67 -7.70 -1.00
CA ILE A 299 -12.24 -6.64 -0.09
C ILE A 299 -13.18 -6.54 1.11
N ALA A 300 -14.50 -6.58 0.89
CA ALA A 300 -15.50 -6.61 1.96
C ALA A 300 -15.28 -7.81 2.89
N SER A 301 -14.96 -8.99 2.33
CA SER A 301 -14.63 -10.18 3.12
C SER A 301 -13.34 -9.98 3.94
N LYS A 302 -12.32 -9.32 3.39
CA LYS A 302 -11.08 -8.99 4.12
C LYS A 302 -11.36 -7.99 5.25
N LEU A 303 -12.16 -6.95 4.97
CA LEU A 303 -12.58 -5.94 5.94
C LEU A 303 -13.37 -6.59 7.08
N TYR A 304 -14.39 -7.38 6.78
CA TYR A 304 -15.17 -8.12 7.78
C TYR A 304 -14.29 -8.98 8.68
N ARG A 305 -13.39 -9.79 8.10
CA ARG A 305 -12.45 -10.63 8.87
C ARG A 305 -11.53 -9.79 9.76
N LYS A 306 -11.03 -8.65 9.27
CA LYS A 306 -10.12 -7.78 10.03
C LYS A 306 -10.86 -7.08 11.18
N THR A 307 -12.05 -6.54 10.93
CA THR A 307 -12.90 -5.90 11.94
C THR A 307 -13.32 -6.90 13.02
N ARG A 308 -13.70 -8.13 12.64
CA ARG A 308 -14.00 -9.19 13.61
C ARG A 308 -12.80 -9.56 14.48
N LYS A 309 -11.60 -9.66 13.90
CA LYS A 309 -10.37 -9.89 14.67
C LYS A 309 -10.11 -8.78 15.68
N LEU A 310 -10.31 -7.52 15.28
CA LEU A 310 -10.16 -6.38 16.20
C LEU A 310 -11.18 -6.45 17.35
N LEU A 311 -12.44 -6.76 17.07
CA LEU A 311 -13.47 -6.85 18.10
C LEU A 311 -13.22 -8.02 19.06
N ALA A 312 -12.85 -9.19 18.54
CA ALA A 312 -12.46 -10.34 19.33
C ALA A 312 -11.25 -10.03 20.22
N PHE A 313 -10.23 -9.37 19.67
CA PHE A 313 -9.06 -8.92 20.42
C PHE A 313 -9.43 -7.93 21.53
N ARG A 314 -10.26 -6.92 21.24
CA ARG A 314 -10.72 -5.94 22.26
C ARG A 314 -11.46 -6.63 23.40
N THR A 315 -12.31 -7.60 23.07
CA THR A 315 -13.06 -8.38 24.04
C THR A 315 -12.12 -9.23 24.90
N ALA A 316 -11.14 -9.91 24.29
CA ALA A 316 -10.14 -10.72 24.99
C ALA A 316 -9.22 -9.88 25.89
N VAL A 317 -8.81 -8.69 25.47
CA VAL A 317 -8.02 -7.77 26.31
C VAL A 317 -8.87 -7.20 27.45
N ALA A 318 -10.15 -6.90 27.21
CA ALA A 318 -11.07 -6.42 28.25
C ALA A 318 -11.34 -7.50 29.31
N SER A 319 -11.50 -8.77 28.90
CA SER A 319 -11.61 -9.89 29.83
C SER A 319 -10.29 -10.13 30.57
N MET A 320 -9.14 -10.08 29.89
CA MET A 320 -7.81 -10.21 30.51
C MET A 320 -7.57 -9.19 31.63
N ARG A 321 -8.01 -7.94 31.45
CA ARG A 321 -7.83 -6.87 32.45
C ARG A 321 -8.73 -7.05 33.69
N ARG A 322 -9.85 -7.75 33.56
CA ARG A 322 -10.83 -7.99 34.64
C ARG A 322 -10.69 -9.36 35.31
N GLN A 323 -10.26 -10.39 34.56
CA GLN A 323 -10.25 -11.79 35.01
C GLN A 323 -8.89 -12.29 35.50
N PHE A 324 -7.78 -11.69 35.06
CA PHE A 324 -6.45 -12.20 35.42
C PHE A 324 -5.74 -11.25 36.39
N PRO A 325 -5.45 -11.71 37.63
CA PRO A 325 -4.70 -10.91 38.59
C PRO A 325 -3.27 -10.66 38.08
N ASP A 326 -2.69 -9.54 38.50
CA ASP A 326 -1.25 -9.35 38.39
C ASP A 326 -0.55 -10.35 39.32
N ALA A 327 0.47 -11.05 38.82
CA ALA A 327 1.19 -12.04 39.61
C ALA A 327 1.94 -11.34 40.77
N SER A 328 1.92 -11.94 41.97
CA SER A 328 2.71 -11.41 43.08
C SER A 328 4.20 -11.61 42.79
N LYS A 329 5.06 -10.80 43.42
CA LYS A 329 6.52 -10.96 43.27
C LYS A 329 6.99 -12.36 43.71
N ASP A 330 6.32 -12.96 44.68
CA ASP A 330 6.63 -14.30 45.18
C ASP A 330 6.22 -15.41 44.18
N ASP A 331 5.14 -15.20 43.43
CA ASP A 331 4.71 -16.13 42.38
C ASP A 331 5.67 -16.14 41.18
N ILE A 332 6.23 -14.98 40.85
CA ILE A 332 7.22 -14.82 39.77
C ILE A 332 8.50 -15.61 40.12
N ILE A 333 8.98 -15.47 41.36
CA ILE A 333 10.18 -16.16 41.86
C ILE A 333 9.97 -17.69 41.91
N ARG A 334 8.73 -18.16 42.16
CA ARG A 334 8.41 -19.59 42.26
C ARG A 334 8.26 -20.30 40.91
N PHE A 335 7.74 -19.64 39.88
CA PHE A 335 7.28 -20.28 38.63
C PHE A 335 8.18 -20.07 37.41
N ASN A 336 9.48 -19.78 37.65
CA ASN A 336 10.53 -19.52 36.65
C ASN A 336 10.54 -18.06 36.16
N ASP A 337 11.61 -17.35 36.50
CA ASP A 337 11.79 -15.90 36.31
C ASP A 337 11.82 -15.45 34.84
N ARG A 338 11.52 -16.30 33.84
CA ARG A 338 11.65 -15.95 32.41
C ARG A 338 10.38 -16.22 31.62
N CYS A 339 9.99 -15.25 30.81
CA CYS A 339 8.85 -15.36 29.91
C CYS A 339 9.15 -16.32 28.74
N SER A 340 8.30 -17.32 28.46
CA SER A 340 8.58 -18.29 27.39
C SER A 340 8.43 -17.75 25.96
N ILE A 341 7.83 -16.55 25.82
CA ILE A 341 7.68 -15.85 24.53
C ILE A 341 8.98 -15.09 24.17
N CYS A 342 9.43 -14.17 25.03
CA CYS A 342 10.62 -13.34 24.76
C CYS A 342 11.92 -13.88 25.39
N ARG A 343 11.83 -14.84 26.32
CA ARG A 343 12.95 -15.43 27.09
C ARG A 343 13.67 -14.45 28.03
N GLU A 344 13.07 -13.30 28.29
CA GLU A 344 13.57 -12.27 29.22
C GLU A 344 12.97 -12.41 30.63
N VAL A 345 13.59 -11.74 31.61
CA VAL A 345 13.21 -11.83 33.02
C VAL A 345 11.83 -11.18 33.27
N LEU A 346 10.97 -11.88 33.99
CA LEU A 346 9.63 -11.42 34.37
C LEU A 346 9.73 -10.36 35.49
N VAL A 347 9.57 -9.09 35.13
CA VAL A 347 9.49 -7.98 36.10
C VAL A 347 8.03 -7.69 36.46
N THR A 348 7.16 -7.76 35.46
CA THR A 348 5.70 -7.61 35.54
C THR A 348 5.05 -8.76 34.78
N ALA A 349 4.26 -9.60 35.45
CA ALA A 349 3.68 -10.80 34.85
C ALA A 349 2.16 -10.87 35.04
N LYS A 350 1.46 -11.38 34.03
CA LYS A 350 0.06 -11.79 34.14
C LYS A 350 -0.01 -13.29 34.29
N LYS A 351 -0.83 -13.72 35.25
CA LYS A 351 -1.11 -15.13 35.51
C LYS A 351 -2.38 -15.54 34.77
N LEU A 352 -2.27 -16.47 33.84
CA LEU A 352 -3.42 -17.08 33.16
C LEU A 352 -4.14 -18.06 34.10
N PRO A 353 -5.40 -18.47 33.79
CA PRO A 353 -6.12 -19.47 34.57
C PRO A 353 -5.39 -20.81 34.65
N CYS A 354 -4.62 -21.15 33.62
CA CYS A 354 -3.74 -22.31 33.56
C CYS A 354 -2.40 -22.14 34.28
N ASP A 355 -2.29 -21.17 35.20
CA ASP A 355 -1.13 -20.81 36.01
C ASP A 355 0.15 -20.35 35.27
N HIS A 356 0.17 -20.33 33.94
CA HIS A 356 1.32 -19.83 33.19
C HIS A 356 1.51 -18.30 33.30
N LEU A 357 2.77 -17.89 33.46
CA LEU A 357 3.19 -16.50 33.61
C LEU A 357 3.85 -15.96 32.34
N PHE A 358 3.46 -14.76 31.93
CA PHE A 358 4.05 -14.05 30.79
C PHE A 358 4.07 -12.55 31.06
N HIS A 359 4.99 -11.82 30.41
CA HIS A 359 4.89 -10.36 30.34
C HIS A 359 3.56 -9.97 29.72
N ARG A 360 2.97 -8.87 30.21
CA ARG A 360 1.70 -8.33 29.70
C ARG A 360 1.77 -8.07 28.19
N SER A 361 2.86 -7.49 27.72
CA SER A 361 3.13 -7.17 26.31
C SER A 361 3.26 -8.42 25.43
N CYS A 362 3.98 -9.44 25.92
CA CYS A 362 4.18 -10.70 25.22
C CYS A 362 2.88 -11.49 25.08
N LEU A 363 2.15 -11.64 26.19
CA LEU A 363 0.85 -12.31 26.21
C LEU A 363 -0.13 -11.61 25.27
N ARG A 364 -0.21 -10.28 25.33
CA ARG A 364 -1.08 -9.51 24.44
C ARG A 364 -0.75 -9.75 22.98
N SER A 365 0.53 -9.66 22.59
CA SER A 365 0.98 -9.86 21.20
C SER A 365 0.66 -11.25 20.67
N TRP A 366 0.67 -12.26 21.55
CA TRP A 366 0.23 -13.61 21.23
C TRP A 366 -1.28 -13.69 21.02
N LEU A 367 -2.08 -13.11 21.94
CA LEU A 367 -3.55 -13.11 21.88
C LEU A 367 -4.12 -12.39 20.66
N VAL A 368 -3.34 -11.50 20.03
CA VAL A 368 -3.68 -10.92 18.72
C VAL A 368 -3.81 -11.98 17.63
N ARG A 369 -2.97 -13.02 17.67
CA ARG A 369 -2.90 -14.05 16.64
C ARG A 369 -3.65 -15.32 17.05
N HIS A 370 -3.55 -15.69 18.33
CA HIS A 370 -4.10 -16.92 18.88
C HIS A 370 -4.72 -16.68 20.25
N LEU A 371 -6.03 -16.90 20.40
CA LEU A 371 -6.75 -16.80 21.68
C LEU A 371 -6.53 -18.05 22.57
N SER A 372 -5.27 -18.44 22.76
CA SER A 372 -4.86 -19.62 23.53
C SER A 372 -3.60 -19.35 24.34
N CYS A 373 -3.35 -20.14 25.39
CA CYS A 373 -2.09 -20.07 26.13
C CYS A 373 -0.90 -20.49 25.23
N PRO A 374 0.20 -19.71 25.17
CA PRO A 374 1.39 -20.08 24.39
C PRO A 374 2.04 -21.41 24.82
N THR A 375 1.94 -21.77 26.10
CA THR A 375 2.59 -22.97 26.66
C THR A 375 1.69 -24.18 26.56
N CYS A 376 0.47 -24.13 27.12
CA CYS A 376 -0.42 -25.29 27.16
C CYS A 376 -1.48 -25.33 26.05
N ARG A 377 -1.56 -24.30 25.19
CA ARG A 377 -2.52 -24.18 24.07
C ARG A 377 -4.01 -24.23 24.45
N ILE A 378 -4.33 -24.21 25.74
CA ILE A 378 -5.71 -24.12 26.24
C ILE A 378 -6.33 -22.80 25.76
N ALA A 379 -7.54 -22.88 25.19
CA ALA A 379 -8.28 -21.72 24.73
C ALA A 379 -8.68 -20.83 25.93
N LEU A 380 -8.64 -19.51 25.74
CA LEU A 380 -8.96 -18.55 26.79
C LEU A 380 -10.35 -17.93 26.56
N THR A 381 -11.37 -18.77 26.38
CA THR A 381 -12.74 -18.30 26.17
C THR A 381 -13.45 -18.05 27.50
N SER A 382 -14.47 -17.18 27.48
CA SER A 382 -15.27 -16.87 28.67
C SER A 382 -16.01 -18.09 29.25
N ALA A 383 -16.21 -19.15 28.46
CA ALA A 383 -16.81 -20.40 28.92
C ALA A 383 -15.84 -21.21 29.81
N ASP A 384 -14.54 -21.17 29.48
CA ASP A 384 -13.53 -21.94 30.20
C ASP A 384 -13.18 -21.31 31.56
N VAL A 385 -13.22 -19.98 31.67
CA VAL A 385 -12.96 -19.28 32.95
C VAL A 385 -14.01 -19.62 34.02
N GLY A 386 -15.22 -20.01 33.61
CA GLY A 386 -16.27 -20.49 34.53
C GLY A 386 -16.03 -21.89 35.07
N GLN A 387 -15.45 -22.81 34.27
CA GLN A 387 -15.21 -24.20 34.68
C GLN A 387 -14.07 -24.35 35.69
N TRP A 388 -13.11 -23.40 35.71
CA TRP A 388 -11.97 -23.44 36.64
C TRP A 388 -12.31 -22.90 38.03
N ALA A 389 -13.37 -22.08 38.15
CA ALA A 389 -13.92 -21.67 39.45
C ALA A 389 -14.71 -22.79 40.14
N SER A 390 -15.12 -23.82 39.40
CA SER A 390 -15.87 -24.98 39.88
C SER A 390 -15.05 -26.26 39.70
N GLY A 391 -13.93 -26.37 40.42
CA GLY A 391 -13.02 -27.53 40.54
C GLY A 391 -13.38 -28.83 39.80
N GLY A 392 -13.23 -28.85 38.47
CA GLY A 392 -13.54 -30.03 37.65
C GLY A 392 -12.56 -30.20 36.49
N SER A 393 -11.81 -31.30 36.54
CA SER A 393 -11.03 -32.01 35.50
C SER A 393 -10.72 -31.32 34.15
N SER A 394 -9.44 -31.39 33.76
CA SER A 394 -8.88 -30.97 32.47
C SER A 394 -9.67 -31.46 31.24
N PRO A 395 -9.85 -30.62 30.20
CA PRO A 395 -10.48 -31.05 28.95
C PRO A 395 -9.52 -31.92 28.12
N THR A 396 -10.03 -33.02 27.57
CA THR A 396 -9.32 -33.90 26.65
C THR A 396 -9.22 -33.31 25.24
N ALA A 397 -8.16 -33.68 24.53
CA ALA A 397 -7.70 -33.11 23.26
C ALA A 397 -8.72 -33.15 22.10
N ASP A 398 -9.74 -34.02 22.14
CA ASP A 398 -10.77 -34.12 21.09
C ASP A 398 -11.76 -32.94 21.08
N SER A 399 -11.76 -32.11 22.12
CA SER A 399 -12.63 -30.92 22.21
C SER A 399 -12.05 -29.68 21.48
N MET A 400 -10.81 -29.76 20.98
CA MET A 400 -10.04 -28.58 20.55
C MET A 400 -10.25 -28.17 19.08
N GLU A 401 -10.78 -29.04 18.21
CA GLU A 401 -11.06 -28.67 16.80
C GLU A 401 -12.44 -28.01 16.60
N HIS A 402 -13.43 -28.27 17.45
CA HIS A 402 -14.77 -27.67 17.32
C HIS A 402 -14.91 -26.29 17.98
N GLY A 403 -13.95 -25.90 18.83
CA GLY A 403 -14.02 -24.65 19.61
C GLY A 403 -13.82 -23.38 18.78
N SER A 404 -13.09 -23.44 17.65
CA SER A 404 -12.97 -22.29 16.75
C SER A 404 -14.30 -21.96 16.10
N ASP A 405 -15.11 -22.96 15.74
CA ASP A 405 -16.36 -22.79 14.99
C ASP A 405 -17.54 -22.33 15.87
N LEU A 406 -17.53 -22.70 17.15
CA LEU A 406 -18.57 -22.26 18.11
C LEU A 406 -18.48 -20.75 18.44
N VAL A 407 -17.29 -20.17 18.42
CA VAL A 407 -17.10 -18.70 18.51
C VAL A 407 -17.57 -18.00 17.23
N PHE A 408 -17.63 -18.70 16.09
CA PHE A 408 -18.19 -18.16 14.84
C PHE A 408 -19.72 -18.21 14.81
N ALA A 409 -20.36 -19.20 15.45
CA ALA A 409 -21.82 -19.36 15.48
C ALA A 409 -22.53 -18.44 16.50
N ALA A 410 -21.95 -18.19 17.68
CA ALA A 410 -22.57 -17.34 18.70
C ALA A 410 -22.63 -15.84 18.33
N ALA A 411 -21.78 -15.40 17.39
CA ALA A 411 -21.76 -14.02 16.89
C ALA A 411 -22.68 -13.78 15.68
N SER A 412 -23.36 -14.81 15.17
CA SER A 412 -24.37 -14.70 14.09
C SER A 412 -25.82 -14.64 14.59
N SER A 413 -26.04 -14.76 15.91
CA SER A 413 -27.37 -14.80 16.53
C SER A 413 -27.66 -13.62 17.47
N ALA A 414 -26.91 -12.53 17.36
CA ALA A 414 -27.16 -11.25 18.01
C ALA A 414 -26.85 -10.12 17.03
#